data_AF-A0A927W092-F1
#
_entry.id   AF-A0A927W092-F1
#
_cell.length_a   1.000
_cell.length_b   1.000
_cell.length_c   1.000
_cell.angle_alpha   90.00
_cell.angle_beta   90.00
_cell.angle_gamma   90.00
#
_symmetry.space_group_name_H-M   'P 1'
#
loop_
_entity.id
_entity.type
_entity.pdbx_description
1 polymer ?
#
loop_
_entity_poly.entity_id
_entity_poly.type
_entity_poly.pdbx_seq_one_letter_code
_entity_poly.pdbx_strand_id
1 'polypeptide(L)'
;VALATGSSWTTAGTIGVALVGVGVALGINPAMTAGAIVSGAYCGDKMSPLSDTTNLAPAMAGSNIVDHIRKMMWTVVPSFGIALVVFAVLGMGHGGENMDMSLIVTLQEGLKENFKINPLLLLPVLVVICIVALKLPALPGLYGGIALGVIACFFQGADSTSVFTYLHYGFWFDNPDAVDPYLVDLLTRGGMDGMMWTISMGLAALAFGGVMDAAGMLQTVSEMLLKFAKGTGSLVTVAVFTCILVNVVAADQYLAILLPGRMYKEAFEDARLKPECLSRVLEDAGTVTSPIVPWTTCAVTMTSFLGVSAFQYIPFAVMNYVNPLVSIFYGFTGISMTKMSDEEYEACLKRREAEKEKLLGA
;
A
#
# COMPACT_ATOMS: atom_id res chain seq x y z
N VAL A 1 -1.45 9.33 -8.60
CA VAL A 1 -2.69 8.89 -7.93
C VAL A 1 -2.43 8.62 -6.45
N ALA A 2 -1.63 7.60 -6.09
CA ALA A 2 -1.37 7.23 -4.69
C ALA A 2 -0.95 8.38 -3.75
N LEU A 3 -0.02 9.25 -4.17
CA LEU A 3 0.35 10.45 -3.38
C LEU A 3 -0.84 11.37 -3.08
N ALA A 4 -1.71 11.56 -4.06
CA ALA A 4 -2.87 12.44 -3.94
C ALA A 4 -4.01 11.78 -3.16
N THR A 5 -4.18 10.46 -3.28
CA THR A 5 -5.25 9.71 -2.63
C THR A 5 -4.87 9.16 -1.26
N GLY A 6 -3.59 9.11 -0.90
CA GLY A 6 -3.11 8.47 0.33
C GLY A 6 -3.57 7.02 0.47
N SER A 7 -3.66 6.31 -0.66
CA SER A 7 -4.20 4.95 -0.67
C SER A 7 -3.62 4.15 -1.83
N SER A 8 -2.84 3.14 -1.49
CA SER A 8 -2.34 2.13 -2.41
C SER A 8 -3.48 1.30 -3.01
N TRP A 9 -4.49 0.96 -2.20
CA TRP A 9 -5.66 0.17 -2.61
C TRP A 9 -6.49 0.90 -3.65
N THR A 10 -6.86 2.17 -3.39
CA THR A 10 -7.58 3.00 -4.36
C THR A 10 -6.78 3.16 -5.65
N THR A 11 -5.47 3.30 -5.56
CA THR A 11 -4.61 3.45 -6.75
C THR A 11 -4.58 2.18 -7.59
N ALA A 12 -4.36 1.03 -6.96
CA ALA A 12 -4.34 -0.26 -7.65
C ALA A 12 -5.70 -0.62 -8.25
N GLY A 13 -6.78 -0.41 -7.50
CA GLY A 13 -8.15 -0.72 -7.94
C GLY A 13 -8.72 0.21 -9.01
N THR A 14 -8.14 1.41 -9.22
CA THR A 14 -8.60 2.35 -10.26
C THR A 14 -7.66 2.34 -11.47
N ILE A 15 -6.61 3.16 -11.45
CA ILE A 15 -5.67 3.28 -12.56
C ILE A 15 -4.80 2.03 -12.71
N GLY A 16 -4.57 1.28 -11.63
CA GLY A 16 -3.79 0.05 -11.66
C GLY A 16 -4.41 -1.02 -12.56
N VAL A 17 -5.71 -1.30 -12.42
CA VAL A 17 -6.43 -2.25 -13.28
C VAL A 17 -6.31 -1.86 -14.76
N ALA A 18 -6.50 -0.56 -15.07
CA ALA A 18 -6.32 -0.05 -16.43
C ALA A 18 -4.89 -0.24 -16.95
N LEU A 19 -3.88 -0.02 -16.10
CA LEU A 19 -2.47 -0.21 -16.45
C LEU A 19 -2.10 -1.68 -16.67
N VAL A 20 -2.73 -2.64 -15.97
CA VAL A 20 -2.61 -4.07 -16.28
C VAL A 20 -3.14 -4.35 -17.69
N GLY A 21 -4.33 -3.82 -18.01
CA GLY A 21 -4.91 -3.85 -19.35
C GLY A 21 -3.95 -3.38 -20.44
N VAL A 22 -3.36 -2.20 -20.25
CA VAL A 22 -2.38 -1.62 -21.18
C VAL A 22 -1.12 -2.47 -21.28
N GLY A 23 -0.58 -2.95 -20.15
CA GLY A 23 0.61 -3.79 -20.14
C GLY A 23 0.43 -5.06 -20.96
N VAL A 24 -0.68 -5.77 -20.76
CA VAL A 24 -0.98 -6.98 -21.55
C VAL A 24 -1.21 -6.67 -23.02
N ALA A 25 -1.90 -5.58 -23.33
CA ALA A 25 -2.09 -5.14 -24.71
C ALA A 25 -0.73 -4.89 -25.41
N LEU A 26 0.26 -4.36 -24.67
CA LEU A 26 1.64 -4.18 -25.14
C LEU A 26 2.50 -5.46 -25.12
N GLY A 27 1.91 -6.62 -24.81
CA GLY A 27 2.61 -7.91 -24.70
C GLY A 27 3.53 -8.03 -23.48
N ILE A 28 3.39 -7.13 -22.50
CA ILE A 28 4.20 -7.11 -21.29
C ILE A 28 3.68 -8.16 -20.30
N ASN A 29 4.58 -8.89 -19.65
CA ASN A 29 4.24 -9.86 -18.62
C ASN A 29 3.31 -9.23 -17.54
N PRO A 30 2.10 -9.78 -17.30
CA PRO A 30 1.14 -9.23 -16.33
C PRO A 30 1.72 -9.10 -14.92
N ALA A 31 2.58 -10.03 -14.50
CA ALA A 31 3.22 -10.00 -13.19
C ALA A 31 4.23 -8.87 -13.03
N MET A 32 4.94 -8.54 -14.10
CA MET A 32 5.83 -7.39 -14.12
C MET A 32 5.04 -6.08 -14.05
N THR A 33 3.96 -5.97 -14.81
CA THR A 33 3.06 -4.80 -14.76
C THR A 33 2.42 -4.65 -13.38
N ALA A 34 1.91 -5.73 -12.79
CA ALA A 34 1.36 -5.73 -11.44
C ALA A 34 2.40 -5.32 -10.39
N GLY A 35 3.64 -5.85 -10.46
CA GLY A 35 4.71 -5.47 -9.54
C GLY A 35 5.12 -3.99 -9.65
N ALA A 36 5.09 -3.43 -10.86
CA ALA A 36 5.30 -1.99 -11.09
C ALA A 36 4.19 -1.15 -10.47
N ILE A 37 2.93 -1.57 -10.62
CA ILE A 37 1.78 -0.91 -10.01
C ILE A 37 1.87 -0.97 -8.49
N VAL A 38 2.15 -2.14 -7.90
CA VAL A 38 2.31 -2.30 -6.44
C VAL A 38 3.45 -1.41 -5.93
N SER A 39 4.60 -1.41 -6.61
CA SER A 39 5.75 -0.56 -6.27
C SER A 39 5.38 0.92 -6.25
N GLY A 40 4.72 1.42 -7.30
CA GLY A 40 4.32 2.82 -7.40
C GLY A 40 3.20 3.21 -6.44
N ALA A 41 2.22 2.32 -6.25
CA ALA A 41 1.09 2.53 -5.37
C ALA A 41 1.55 2.68 -3.92
N TYR A 42 2.38 1.75 -3.42
CA TYR A 42 2.90 1.81 -2.04
C TYR A 42 3.94 2.91 -1.84
N CYS A 43 4.74 3.23 -2.86
CA CYS A 43 5.64 4.38 -2.82
C CYS A 43 4.86 5.69 -2.62
N GLY A 44 3.77 5.89 -3.36
CA GLY A 44 2.98 7.11 -3.25
C GLY A 44 2.12 7.16 -2.00
N ASP A 45 1.57 6.02 -1.59
CA ASP A 45 0.75 5.89 -0.38
C ASP A 45 1.54 6.33 0.87
N LYS A 46 2.70 5.72 1.10
CA LYS A 46 3.54 6.02 2.28
C LYS A 46 4.10 7.44 2.32
N MET A 47 3.98 8.20 1.23
CA MET A 47 4.48 9.58 1.13
C MET A 47 3.35 10.60 1.25
N SER A 48 2.10 10.14 1.37
CA SER A 48 0.93 11.00 1.44
C SER A 48 0.58 11.31 2.89
N PRO A 49 0.40 12.59 3.28
CA PRO A 49 -0.09 12.95 4.61
C PRO A 49 -1.53 12.51 4.89
N LEU A 50 -2.22 11.97 3.88
CA LEU A 50 -3.60 11.49 3.97
C LEU A 50 -3.70 9.98 4.19
N SER A 51 -2.57 9.27 4.09
CA SER A 51 -2.52 7.84 4.29
C SER A 51 -2.62 7.48 5.77
N ASP A 52 -3.43 6.46 6.09
CA ASP A 52 -3.62 6.00 7.46
C ASP A 52 -2.31 5.53 8.09
N THR A 53 -1.49 4.77 7.36
CA THR A 53 -0.20 4.27 7.86
C THR A 53 0.79 5.41 8.07
N THR A 54 0.82 6.36 7.13
CA THR A 54 1.66 7.57 7.24
C THR A 54 1.27 8.47 8.42
N ASN A 55 0.03 8.39 8.89
CA ASN A 55 -0.40 9.03 10.13
C ASN A 55 -0.13 8.14 11.37
N LEU A 56 -0.32 6.83 11.25
CA LEU A 56 -0.16 5.87 12.35
C LEU A 56 1.30 5.71 12.79
N ALA A 57 2.23 5.53 11.85
CA ALA A 57 3.66 5.34 12.16
C ALA A 57 4.26 6.48 13.00
N PRO A 58 4.09 7.77 12.66
CA PRO A 58 4.55 8.86 13.52
C PRO A 58 3.78 8.94 14.84
N ALA A 59 2.48 8.63 14.87
CA ALA A 59 1.72 8.59 16.11
C ALA A 59 2.25 7.53 17.10
N MET A 60 2.66 6.36 16.59
CA MET A 60 3.24 5.29 17.43
C MET A 60 4.64 5.63 17.92
N ALA A 61 5.46 6.27 17.09
CA ALA A 61 6.81 6.67 17.47
C ALA A 61 6.88 7.98 18.29
N GLY A 62 5.83 8.80 18.27
CA GLY A 62 5.81 10.13 18.90
C GLY A 62 6.47 11.23 18.05
N SER A 63 6.38 11.13 16.72
CA SER A 63 6.87 12.14 15.77
C SER A 63 5.70 12.92 15.15
N ASN A 64 6.00 14.06 14.52
CA ASN A 64 5.02 14.81 13.73
C ASN A 64 5.02 14.32 12.28
N ILE A 65 3.87 14.38 11.63
CA ILE A 65 3.70 13.91 10.24
C ILE A 65 4.64 14.58 9.24
N VAL A 66 4.90 15.89 9.39
CA VAL A 66 5.77 16.63 8.47
C VAL A 66 7.22 16.15 8.58
N ASP A 67 7.71 15.96 9.81
CA ASP A 67 9.06 15.49 10.05
C ASP A 67 9.22 14.05 9.59
N HIS A 68 8.21 13.21 9.85
CA HIS A 68 8.12 11.85 9.33
C HIS A 68 8.21 11.78 7.80
N ILE A 69 7.43 12.57 7.05
CA ILE A 69 7.47 12.59 5.58
C ILE A 69 8.83 13.07 5.06
N ARG A 70 9.39 14.14 5.65
CA ARG A 70 10.74 14.60 5.30
C ARG A 70 11.79 13.52 5.57
N LYS A 71 11.61 12.75 6.64
CA LYS A 71 12.51 11.66 7.02
C LYS A 71 12.41 10.48 6.06
N MET A 72 11.21 10.13 5.62
CA MET A 72 10.98 9.06 4.64
C MET A 72 11.58 9.35 3.28
N MET A 73 11.68 10.62 2.85
CA MET A 73 12.32 10.96 1.57
C MET A 73 13.72 10.36 1.43
N TRP A 74 14.45 10.22 2.54
CA TRP A 74 15.79 9.64 2.56
C TRP A 74 15.82 8.18 2.09
N THR A 75 14.81 7.38 2.39
CA THR A 75 14.72 5.96 1.98
C THR A 75 13.87 5.77 0.74
N VAL A 76 12.81 6.56 0.58
CA VAL A 76 11.90 6.44 -0.57
C VAL A 76 12.56 6.86 -1.87
N VAL A 77 13.25 8.00 -1.91
CA VAL A 77 13.90 8.49 -3.14
C VAL A 77 14.91 7.47 -3.70
N PRO A 78 15.88 6.95 -2.93
CA PRO A 78 16.81 5.95 -3.47
C PRO A 78 16.12 4.63 -3.81
N SER A 79 15.18 4.15 -2.98
CA SER A 79 14.48 2.88 -3.26
C SER A 79 13.62 2.96 -4.52
N PHE A 80 12.92 4.08 -4.71
CA PHE A 80 12.13 4.32 -5.91
C PHE A 80 13.03 4.54 -7.13
N GLY A 81 14.17 5.23 -6.97
CA GLY A 81 15.18 5.34 -8.01
C GLY A 81 15.70 3.98 -8.49
N ILE A 82 15.98 3.06 -7.56
CA ILE A 82 16.37 1.68 -7.87
C ILE A 82 15.24 0.96 -8.62
N ALA A 83 13.99 1.07 -8.15
CA ALA A 83 12.84 0.48 -8.82
C ALA A 83 12.69 1.00 -10.25
N LEU A 84 12.82 2.31 -10.48
CA LEU A 84 12.77 2.92 -11.81
C LEU A 84 13.88 2.39 -12.72
N VAL A 85 15.10 2.24 -12.22
CA VAL A 85 16.20 1.67 -13.01
C VAL A 85 15.91 0.22 -13.39
N VAL A 86 15.43 -0.59 -12.44
CA VAL A 86 15.07 -1.99 -12.71
C VAL A 86 13.97 -2.08 -13.76
N PHE A 87 12.89 -1.30 -13.64
CA PHE A 87 11.82 -1.30 -14.64
C PHE A 87 12.24 -0.70 -15.98
N ALA A 88 13.13 0.29 -15.99
CA ALA A 88 13.70 0.79 -17.23
C ALA A 88 14.48 -0.31 -17.97
N VAL A 89 15.34 -1.06 -17.27
CA VAL A 89 16.10 -2.17 -17.85
C VAL A 89 15.17 -3.29 -18.32
N LEU A 90 14.19 -3.70 -17.50
CA LEU A 90 13.20 -4.71 -17.89
C LEU A 90 12.34 -4.25 -19.09
N GLY A 91 12.11 -2.95 -19.22
CA GLY A 91 11.36 -2.34 -20.30
C GLY A 91 12.14 -2.18 -21.62
N MET A 92 13.48 -2.21 -21.60
CA MET A 92 14.34 -1.91 -22.78
C MET A 92 14.18 -2.89 -23.96
N GLY A 93 13.41 -3.97 -23.83
CA GLY A 93 13.07 -4.91 -24.91
C GLY A 93 11.63 -4.84 -25.42
N HIS A 94 10.77 -4.02 -24.81
CA HIS A 94 9.33 -3.96 -25.11
C HIS A 94 8.95 -2.75 -25.98
N GLY A 95 9.90 -2.18 -26.73
CA GLY A 95 9.68 -1.05 -27.64
C GLY A 95 10.44 -1.22 -28.96
N GLY A 96 9.73 -1.15 -30.09
CA GLY A 96 10.32 -1.26 -31.43
C GLY A 96 9.28 -1.47 -32.54
N GLU A 97 9.69 -1.35 -33.81
CA GLU A 97 8.84 -1.50 -35.01
C GLU A 97 8.21 -2.91 -35.16
N ASN A 98 8.68 -3.91 -34.42
CA ASN A 98 8.18 -5.30 -34.45
C ASN A 98 7.23 -5.64 -33.29
N MET A 99 6.69 -4.65 -32.59
CA MET A 99 5.68 -4.91 -31.55
C MET A 99 4.39 -5.39 -32.22
N ASP A 100 3.88 -6.55 -31.78
CA ASP A 100 2.61 -7.08 -32.29
C ASP A 100 1.44 -6.24 -31.76
N MET A 101 0.96 -5.35 -32.62
CA MET A 101 -0.16 -4.46 -32.31
C MET A 101 -1.52 -5.14 -32.44
N SER A 102 -1.59 -6.41 -32.88
CA SER A 102 -2.85 -7.09 -33.15
C SER A 102 -3.75 -7.13 -31.92
N LEU A 103 -3.19 -7.50 -30.76
CA LEU A 103 -3.92 -7.54 -29.50
C LEU A 103 -4.42 -6.15 -29.08
N ILE A 104 -3.63 -5.09 -29.30
CA ILE A 104 -4.05 -3.71 -29.01
C ILE A 104 -5.27 -3.33 -29.84
N VAL A 105 -5.23 -3.64 -31.14
CA VAL A 105 -6.35 -3.35 -32.06
C VAL A 105 -7.59 -4.14 -31.64
N THR A 106 -7.46 -5.45 -31.39
CA THR A 106 -8.57 -6.30 -30.94
C THR A 106 -9.21 -5.78 -29.65
N LEU A 107 -8.40 -5.43 -28.64
CA LEU A 107 -8.93 -4.90 -27.37
C LEU A 107 -9.59 -3.52 -27.55
N GLN A 108 -9.03 -2.65 -28.42
CA GLN A 108 -9.63 -1.35 -28.72
C GLN A 108 -10.96 -1.47 -29.45
N GLU A 109 -11.07 -2.39 -30.40
CA GLU A 109 -12.31 -2.66 -31.13
C GLU A 109 -13.37 -3.23 -30.20
N GLY A 110 -13.03 -4.25 -29.40
CA GLY A 110 -13.95 -4.81 -28.40
C GLY A 110 -14.46 -3.77 -27.39
N LEU A 111 -13.60 -2.83 -26.97
CA LEU A 111 -14.02 -1.70 -26.13
C LEU A 111 -14.98 -0.75 -26.84
N LYS A 112 -14.72 -0.40 -28.11
CA LYS A 112 -15.58 0.51 -28.89
C LYS A 112 -16.93 -0.10 -29.24
N GLU A 113 -16.98 -1.41 -29.42
CA GLU A 113 -18.22 -2.14 -29.72
C GLU A 113 -19.13 -2.24 -28.49
N ASN A 114 -18.57 -2.41 -27.30
CA ASN A 114 -19.32 -2.63 -26.06
C ASN A 114 -19.54 -1.36 -25.22
N PHE A 115 -18.73 -0.30 -25.40
CA PHE A 115 -18.78 0.88 -24.54
C PHE A 115 -18.70 2.20 -25.31
N LYS A 116 -19.40 3.23 -24.79
CA LYS A 116 -19.25 4.61 -25.25
C LYS A 116 -18.03 5.24 -24.59
N ILE A 117 -16.92 5.27 -25.32
CA ILE A 117 -15.68 5.89 -24.82
C ILE A 117 -15.83 7.41 -24.86
N ASN A 118 -15.88 8.05 -23.69
CA ASN A 118 -16.01 9.49 -23.55
C ASN A 118 -15.14 10.01 -22.38
N PRO A 119 -14.35 11.09 -22.56
CA PRO A 119 -13.54 11.67 -21.50
C PRO A 119 -14.33 12.05 -20.23
N LEU A 120 -15.64 12.33 -20.34
CA LEU A 120 -16.50 12.60 -19.20
C LEU A 120 -16.56 11.43 -18.19
N LEU A 121 -16.33 10.20 -18.65
CA LEU A 121 -16.31 9.02 -17.78
C LEU A 121 -15.08 8.96 -16.86
N LEU A 122 -14.11 9.87 -17.02
CA LEU A 122 -13.01 10.07 -16.07
C LEU A 122 -13.42 10.90 -14.85
N LEU A 123 -14.60 11.53 -14.87
CA LEU A 123 -15.08 12.42 -13.80
C LEU A 123 -15.12 11.74 -12.41
N PRO A 124 -15.60 10.49 -12.24
CA PRO A 124 -15.59 9.83 -10.93
C PRO A 124 -14.18 9.75 -10.32
N VAL A 125 -13.18 9.37 -11.14
CA VAL A 125 -11.78 9.28 -10.71
C VAL A 125 -11.22 10.65 -10.36
N LEU A 126 -11.49 11.66 -11.19
CA LEU A 126 -11.04 13.03 -10.94
C LEU A 126 -11.66 13.61 -9.66
N VAL A 127 -12.95 13.38 -9.41
CA VAL A 127 -13.63 13.88 -8.21
C VAL A 127 -13.08 13.23 -6.95
N VAL A 128 -12.84 11.92 -6.94
CA VAL A 128 -12.20 11.24 -5.80
C VAL A 128 -10.80 11.81 -5.56
N ILE A 129 -9.99 11.96 -6.62
CA ILE A 129 -8.65 12.56 -6.50
C ILE A 129 -8.73 13.99 -5.95
N CYS A 130 -9.64 14.82 -6.45
CA CYS A 130 -9.83 16.19 -5.98
C CYS A 130 -10.27 16.25 -4.52
N ILE A 131 -11.23 15.42 -4.10
CA ILE A 131 -11.73 15.40 -2.72
C ILE A 131 -10.61 15.04 -1.75
N VAL A 132 -9.81 14.03 -2.09
CA VAL A 132 -8.69 13.63 -1.24
C VAL A 132 -7.59 14.70 -1.27
N ALA A 133 -7.22 15.24 -2.43
CA ALA A 133 -6.25 16.32 -2.55
C ALA A 133 -6.65 17.59 -1.78
N LEU A 134 -7.95 17.90 -1.70
CA LEU A 134 -8.52 19.01 -0.93
C LEU A 134 -8.71 18.69 0.56
N LYS A 135 -8.29 17.51 1.02
CA LYS A 135 -8.41 17.04 2.42
C LYS A 135 -9.84 17.07 2.95
N LEU A 136 -10.83 16.91 2.08
CA LEU A 136 -12.21 16.75 2.49
C LEU A 136 -12.42 15.35 3.10
N PRO A 137 -13.45 15.14 3.92
CA PRO A 137 -13.70 13.84 4.53
C PRO A 137 -13.84 12.74 3.46
N ALA A 138 -13.15 11.61 3.66
CA ALA A 138 -13.04 10.55 2.66
C ALA A 138 -14.38 9.89 2.32
N LEU A 139 -15.25 9.70 3.32
CA LEU A 139 -16.57 9.06 3.14
C LEU A 139 -17.45 9.81 2.12
N PRO A 140 -17.67 11.14 2.22
CA PRO A 140 -18.31 11.93 1.16
C PRO A 140 -17.68 11.75 -0.22
N GLY A 141 -16.36 11.63 -0.30
CA GLY A 141 -15.65 11.39 -1.56
C GLY A 141 -15.99 10.06 -2.20
N LEU A 142 -16.02 9.00 -1.40
CA LEU A 142 -16.42 7.67 -1.85
C LEU A 142 -17.88 7.65 -2.32
N TYR A 143 -18.80 8.23 -1.54
CA TYR A 143 -20.21 8.32 -1.94
C TYR A 143 -20.39 9.16 -3.22
N GLY A 144 -19.67 10.27 -3.36
CA GLY A 144 -19.66 11.08 -4.57
C GLY A 144 -19.13 10.31 -5.78
N GLY A 145 -18.04 9.55 -5.61
CA GLY A 145 -17.49 8.68 -6.65
C GLY A 145 -18.48 7.61 -7.09
N ILE A 146 -19.15 6.95 -6.14
CA ILE A 146 -20.20 5.96 -6.42
C ILE A 146 -21.37 6.60 -7.19
N ALA A 147 -21.86 7.76 -6.75
CA ALA A 147 -22.96 8.46 -7.41
C ALA A 147 -22.61 8.84 -8.86
N LEU A 148 -21.39 9.33 -9.11
CA LEU A 148 -20.91 9.60 -10.46
C LEU A 148 -20.71 8.31 -11.28
N GLY A 149 -20.30 7.22 -10.65
CA GLY A 149 -20.23 5.89 -11.28
C GLY A 149 -21.61 5.37 -11.72
N VAL A 150 -22.64 5.58 -10.91
CA VAL A 150 -24.03 5.28 -11.28
C VAL A 150 -24.48 6.12 -12.48
N ILE A 151 -24.16 7.42 -12.50
CA ILE A 151 -24.43 8.29 -13.66
C ILE A 151 -23.69 7.79 -14.90
N ALA A 152 -22.44 7.34 -14.76
CA ALA A 152 -21.66 6.74 -15.83
C ALA A 152 -22.32 5.46 -16.38
N CYS A 153 -22.90 4.62 -15.52
CA CYS A 153 -23.64 3.42 -15.97
C CYS A 153 -24.85 3.80 -16.84
N PHE A 154 -25.63 4.81 -16.44
CA PHE A 154 -26.74 5.32 -17.26
C PHE A 154 -26.25 5.93 -18.58
N PHE A 155 -25.11 6.63 -18.57
CA PHE A 155 -24.51 7.15 -19.80
C PHE A 155 -24.14 6.01 -20.79
N GLN A 156 -23.68 4.87 -20.27
CA GLN A 156 -23.44 3.67 -21.06
C GLN A 156 -24.73 3.00 -21.58
N GLY A 157 -25.89 3.33 -21.03
CA GLY A 157 -27.19 2.78 -21.45
C GLY A 157 -27.72 1.67 -20.55
N ALA A 158 -27.12 1.44 -19.38
CA ALA A 158 -27.64 0.49 -18.39
C ALA A 158 -28.99 0.98 -17.82
N ASP A 159 -29.92 0.06 -17.61
CA ASP A 159 -31.17 0.34 -16.89
C ASP A 159 -30.96 0.35 -15.37
N SER A 160 -31.95 0.84 -14.62
CA SER A 160 -31.85 1.00 -13.16
C SER A 160 -31.64 -0.32 -12.41
N THR A 161 -32.13 -1.46 -12.94
CA THR A 161 -31.97 -2.78 -12.32
C THR A 161 -30.55 -3.30 -12.53
N SER A 162 -30.02 -3.09 -13.74
CA SER A 162 -28.65 -3.45 -14.08
C SER A 162 -27.62 -2.70 -13.24
N VAL A 163 -27.86 -1.43 -12.88
CA VAL A 163 -26.96 -0.66 -12.01
C VAL A 163 -26.75 -1.35 -10.65
N PHE A 164 -27.82 -1.78 -9.98
CA PHE A 164 -27.69 -2.47 -8.69
C PHE A 164 -26.99 -3.82 -8.85
N THR A 165 -27.28 -4.51 -9.96
CA THR A 165 -26.66 -5.80 -10.26
C THR A 165 -25.16 -5.63 -10.51
N TYR A 166 -24.74 -4.60 -11.25
CA TYR A 166 -23.32 -4.29 -11.47
C TYR A 166 -22.59 -3.86 -10.20
N LEU A 167 -23.24 -3.09 -9.32
CA LEU A 167 -22.64 -2.75 -8.01
C LEU A 167 -22.43 -4.01 -7.14
N HIS A 168 -23.37 -4.94 -7.17
CA HIS A 168 -23.33 -6.13 -6.32
C HIS A 168 -22.44 -7.24 -6.91
N TYR A 169 -22.67 -7.63 -8.16
CA TYR A 169 -22.01 -8.76 -8.83
C TYR A 169 -20.90 -8.36 -9.80
N GLY A 170 -20.79 -7.08 -10.15
CA GLY A 170 -19.86 -6.61 -11.19
C GLY A 170 -20.46 -6.59 -12.58
N PHE A 171 -19.72 -6.02 -13.53
CA PHE A 171 -20.11 -6.00 -14.94
C PHE A 171 -19.84 -7.36 -15.61
N TRP A 172 -20.73 -7.79 -16.50
CA TRP A 172 -20.53 -8.94 -17.38
C TRP A 172 -20.94 -8.61 -18.81
N PHE A 173 -20.32 -9.29 -19.77
CA PHE A 173 -20.71 -9.21 -21.18
C PHE A 173 -21.92 -10.10 -21.46
N ASP A 174 -22.88 -9.62 -22.23
CA ASP A 174 -24.05 -10.41 -22.62
C ASP A 174 -23.69 -11.62 -23.51
N ASN A 175 -22.65 -11.47 -24.34
CA ASN A 175 -22.09 -12.54 -25.16
C ASN A 175 -20.56 -12.60 -24.98
N PRO A 176 -20.06 -13.22 -23.91
CA PRO A 176 -18.63 -13.25 -23.59
C PRO A 176 -17.82 -14.00 -24.65
N ASP A 177 -18.41 -14.98 -25.35
CA ASP A 177 -17.73 -15.76 -26.40
C ASP A 177 -17.46 -14.93 -27.67
N ALA A 178 -18.14 -13.79 -27.83
CA ALA A 178 -17.91 -12.86 -28.95
C ALA A 178 -16.86 -11.80 -28.64
N VAL A 179 -16.32 -11.77 -27.42
CA VAL A 179 -15.34 -10.79 -26.96
C VAL A 179 -14.03 -11.51 -26.67
N ASP A 180 -12.90 -10.83 -26.88
CA ASP A 180 -11.60 -11.39 -26.53
C ASP A 180 -11.57 -11.85 -25.05
N PRO A 181 -11.15 -13.09 -24.74
CA PRO A 181 -11.20 -13.62 -23.38
C PRO A 181 -10.45 -12.77 -22.34
N TYR A 182 -9.37 -12.09 -22.74
CA TYR A 182 -8.65 -11.21 -21.84
C TYR A 182 -9.46 -9.95 -21.51
N LEU A 183 -10.18 -9.39 -22.49
CA LEU A 183 -11.06 -8.24 -22.23
C LEU A 183 -12.24 -8.63 -21.31
N VAL A 184 -12.76 -9.85 -21.47
CA VAL A 184 -13.78 -10.42 -20.58
C VAL A 184 -13.25 -10.49 -19.15
N ASP A 185 -12.08 -11.11 -18.93
CA ASP A 185 -11.46 -11.21 -17.60
C ASP A 185 -11.12 -9.84 -16.98
N LEU A 186 -10.68 -8.89 -17.80
CA LEU A 186 -10.29 -7.56 -17.35
C LEU A 186 -11.47 -6.73 -16.85
N LEU A 187 -12.64 -6.85 -17.51
CA LEU A 187 -13.82 -6.03 -17.20
C LEU A 187 -14.86 -6.76 -16.33
N THR A 188 -14.78 -8.08 -16.21
CA THR A 188 -15.62 -8.89 -15.30
C THR A 188 -14.85 -9.25 -14.03
N ARG A 189 -14.58 -8.23 -13.21
CA ARG A 189 -13.80 -8.33 -11.95
C ARG A 189 -14.65 -8.49 -10.69
N GLY A 190 -15.96 -8.67 -10.84
CA GLY A 190 -16.90 -8.75 -9.71
C GLY A 190 -17.34 -7.39 -9.17
N GLY A 191 -18.19 -7.43 -8.14
CA GLY A 191 -18.69 -6.25 -7.42
C GLY A 191 -18.46 -6.38 -5.91
N MET A 192 -19.39 -5.87 -5.11
CA MET A 192 -19.37 -6.05 -3.65
C MET A 192 -19.24 -7.53 -3.24
N ASP A 193 -19.93 -8.43 -3.94
CA ASP A 193 -19.89 -9.88 -3.67
C ASP A 193 -18.48 -10.45 -3.88
N GLY A 194 -17.83 -10.11 -5.00
CA GLY A 194 -16.45 -10.51 -5.28
C GLY A 194 -15.44 -9.99 -4.24
N MET A 195 -15.72 -8.83 -3.63
CA MET A 195 -14.90 -8.27 -2.56
C MET A 195 -15.19 -8.89 -1.17
N MET A 196 -16.28 -9.65 -0.99
CA MET A 196 -16.62 -10.20 0.32
C MET A 196 -15.55 -11.15 0.84
N TRP A 197 -14.91 -11.93 -0.02
CA TRP A 197 -13.77 -12.77 0.38
C TRP A 197 -12.65 -11.94 1.02
N THR A 198 -12.24 -10.86 0.35
CA THR A 198 -11.20 -9.94 0.83
C THR A 198 -11.59 -9.26 2.14
N ILE A 199 -12.85 -8.83 2.26
CA ILE A 199 -13.38 -8.21 3.48
C ILE A 199 -13.40 -9.22 4.64
N SER A 200 -13.91 -10.43 4.41
CA SER A 200 -13.98 -11.48 5.43
C SER A 200 -12.59 -11.92 5.88
N MET A 201 -11.64 -12.07 4.95
CA MET A 201 -10.25 -12.36 5.27
C MET A 201 -9.64 -11.24 6.12
N GLY A 202 -9.91 -9.97 5.78
CA GLY A 202 -9.45 -8.83 6.57
C GLY A 202 -10.02 -8.78 7.99
N LEU A 203 -11.32 -9.05 8.15
CA LEU A 203 -11.94 -9.14 9.48
C LEU A 203 -11.34 -10.29 10.31
N ALA A 204 -11.10 -11.45 9.68
CA ALA A 204 -10.48 -12.59 10.34
C ALA A 204 -9.02 -12.31 10.75
N ALA A 205 -8.24 -11.67 9.87
CA ALA A 205 -6.85 -11.28 10.14
C ALA A 205 -6.78 -10.29 11.32
N LEU A 206 -7.62 -9.24 11.32
CA LEU A 206 -7.68 -8.27 12.42
C LEU A 206 -8.10 -8.92 13.74
N ALA A 207 -9.11 -9.81 13.72
CA ALA A 207 -9.53 -10.53 14.91
C ALA A 207 -8.41 -11.44 15.44
N PHE A 208 -7.75 -12.20 14.56
CA PHE A 208 -6.64 -13.08 14.92
C PHE A 208 -5.45 -12.29 15.50
N GLY A 209 -4.99 -11.26 14.77
CA GLY A 209 -3.89 -10.41 15.21
C GLY A 209 -4.19 -9.68 16.52
N GLY A 210 -5.44 -9.22 16.71
CA GLY A 210 -5.90 -8.62 17.97
C GLY A 210 -5.91 -9.60 19.14
N VAL A 211 -6.31 -10.86 18.94
CA VAL A 211 -6.21 -11.91 19.96
C VAL A 211 -4.74 -12.21 20.31
N MET A 212 -3.86 -12.27 19.31
CA MET A 212 -2.43 -12.51 19.55
C MET A 212 -1.76 -11.37 20.33
N ASP A 213 -2.14 -10.12 20.04
CA ASP A 213 -1.68 -8.93 20.78
C ASP A 213 -2.20 -8.96 22.22
N ALA A 214 -3.50 -9.18 22.41
CA ALA A 214 -4.12 -9.26 23.73
C ALA A 214 -3.57 -10.41 24.59
N ALA A 215 -3.16 -11.52 23.97
CA ALA A 215 -2.52 -12.64 24.64
C ALA A 215 -1.02 -12.40 24.95
N GLY A 216 -0.44 -11.27 24.52
CA GLY A 216 0.96 -10.92 24.72
C GLY A 216 1.95 -11.75 23.88
N MET A 217 1.46 -12.52 22.90
CA MET A 217 2.30 -13.41 22.09
C MET A 217 3.25 -12.63 21.19
N LEU A 218 2.71 -11.60 20.51
CA LEU A 218 3.50 -10.78 19.61
C LEU A 218 4.53 -9.93 20.38
N GLN A 219 4.16 -9.47 21.58
CA GLN A 219 5.07 -8.75 22.46
C GLN A 219 6.20 -9.67 22.96
N THR A 220 5.90 -10.90 23.38
CA THR A 220 6.92 -11.88 23.80
C THR A 220 7.96 -12.13 22.71
N VAL A 221 7.51 -12.35 21.47
CA VAL A 221 8.40 -12.58 20.31
C VAL A 221 9.29 -11.36 20.06
N SER A 222 8.71 -10.18 20.11
CA SER A 222 9.41 -8.94 19.81
C SER A 222 10.40 -8.54 20.92
N GLU A 223 10.10 -8.81 22.20
CA GLU A 223 11.03 -8.64 23.32
C GLU A 223 12.24 -9.58 23.22
N MET A 224 12.03 -10.80 22.71
CA MET A 224 13.13 -11.72 22.39
C MET A 224 14.04 -11.13 21.31
N LEU A 225 13.45 -10.57 20.26
CA LEU A 225 14.18 -9.97 19.15
C LEU A 225 14.99 -8.74 19.59
N LEU A 226 14.43 -7.91 20.48
CA LEU A 226 15.09 -6.72 21.01
C LEU A 226 16.43 -7.02 21.70
N LYS A 227 16.63 -8.23 22.25
CA LYS A 227 17.92 -8.65 22.86
C LYS A 227 19.09 -8.66 21.87
N PHE A 228 18.80 -8.73 20.57
CA PHE A 228 19.80 -8.70 19.51
C PHE A 228 20.14 -7.26 19.06
N ALA A 229 19.41 -6.25 19.52
CA ALA A 229 19.62 -4.85 19.17
C ALA A 229 20.80 -4.24 19.96
N LYS A 230 22.02 -4.55 19.54
CA LYS A 230 23.28 -3.94 20.02
C LYS A 230 23.72 -2.78 19.11
N GLY A 231 23.30 -1.57 19.46
CA GLY A 231 23.64 -0.33 18.74
C GLY A 231 22.72 -0.05 17.54
N THR A 232 22.84 1.16 16.97
CA THR A 232 21.86 1.73 16.03
C THR A 232 21.54 0.85 14.81
N GLY A 233 22.55 0.29 14.14
CA GLY A 233 22.33 -0.53 12.94
C GLY A 233 21.52 -1.80 13.22
N SER A 234 21.91 -2.52 14.26
CA SER A 234 21.17 -3.71 14.69
C SER A 234 19.77 -3.36 15.23
N LEU A 235 19.61 -2.23 15.93
CA LEU A 235 18.31 -1.77 16.43
C LEU A 235 17.33 -1.53 15.28
N VAL A 236 17.76 -0.83 14.23
CA VAL A 236 16.97 -0.63 13.00
C VAL A 236 16.67 -1.97 12.32
N THR A 237 17.68 -2.85 12.23
CA THR A 237 17.53 -4.16 11.59
C THR A 237 16.48 -5.01 12.29
N VAL A 238 16.56 -5.12 13.60
CA VAL A 238 15.63 -5.89 14.43
C VAL A 238 14.22 -5.29 14.35
N ALA A 239 14.08 -3.96 14.37
CA ALA A 239 12.78 -3.30 14.19
C ALA A 239 12.17 -3.58 12.81
N VAL A 240 12.95 -3.50 11.73
CA VAL A 240 12.51 -3.86 10.37
C VAL A 240 12.04 -5.31 10.31
N PHE A 241 12.85 -6.26 10.80
CA PHE A 241 12.48 -7.67 10.83
C PHE A 241 11.25 -7.94 11.67
N THR A 242 11.07 -7.22 12.79
CA THR A 242 9.87 -7.36 13.61
C THR A 242 8.63 -6.91 12.85
N CYS A 243 8.68 -5.76 12.16
CA CYS A 243 7.54 -5.32 11.33
C CYS A 243 7.18 -6.37 10.27
N ILE A 244 8.18 -6.91 9.56
CA ILE A 244 7.97 -7.96 8.56
C ILE A 244 7.40 -9.23 9.20
N LEU A 245 7.93 -9.64 10.35
CA LEU A 245 7.45 -10.81 11.08
C LEU A 245 6.00 -10.65 11.52
N VAL A 246 5.62 -9.46 12.02
CA VAL A 246 4.24 -9.17 12.40
C VAL A 246 3.33 -9.18 11.17
N ASN A 247 3.75 -8.65 10.01
CA ASN A 247 2.99 -8.82 8.76
C ASN A 247 2.79 -10.30 8.40
N VAL A 248 3.85 -11.10 8.52
CA VAL A 248 3.85 -12.54 8.24
C VAL A 248 2.90 -13.30 9.18
N VAL A 249 2.89 -12.97 10.46
CA VAL A 249 2.14 -13.71 11.48
C VAL A 249 0.71 -13.19 11.63
N ALA A 250 0.54 -11.88 11.79
CA ALA A 250 -0.75 -11.25 12.04
C ALA A 250 -1.55 -10.94 10.76
N ALA A 251 -0.92 -11.05 9.58
CA ALA A 251 -1.53 -10.79 8.28
C ALA A 251 -2.12 -9.37 8.10
N ASP A 252 -1.69 -8.42 8.94
CA ASP A 252 -2.23 -7.06 8.99
C ASP A 252 -1.15 -5.99 9.17
N GLN A 253 -1.20 -4.96 8.31
CA GLN A 253 -0.20 -3.88 8.30
C GLN A 253 -0.30 -2.93 9.48
N TYR A 254 -1.49 -2.72 10.03
CA TYR A 254 -1.68 -1.77 11.13
C TYR A 254 -1.04 -2.33 12.40
N LEU A 255 -1.20 -3.64 12.66
CA LEU A 255 -0.49 -4.34 13.73
C LEU A 255 1.02 -4.34 13.52
N ALA A 256 1.49 -4.50 12.28
CA ALA A 256 2.91 -4.45 11.94
C ALA A 256 3.56 -3.07 12.15
N ILE A 257 2.78 -2.01 12.28
CA ILE A 257 3.24 -0.66 12.64
C ILE A 257 3.07 -0.42 14.14
N LEU A 258 1.88 -0.71 14.66
CA LEU A 258 1.46 -0.38 16.02
C LEU A 258 2.30 -1.10 17.07
N LEU A 259 2.48 -2.41 16.92
CA LEU A 259 3.20 -3.18 17.91
C LEU A 259 4.70 -2.84 17.94
N PRO A 260 5.46 -2.92 16.82
CA PRO A 260 6.87 -2.53 16.85
C PRO A 260 7.05 -1.06 17.25
N GLY A 261 6.10 -0.18 16.89
CA GLY A 261 6.14 1.23 17.31
C GLY A 261 6.10 1.39 18.83
N ARG A 262 5.22 0.67 19.54
CA ARG A 262 5.17 0.69 21.00
C ARG A 262 6.41 0.08 21.63
N MET A 263 6.88 -1.03 21.07
CA MET A 263 7.94 -1.83 21.66
C MET A 263 9.34 -1.24 21.51
N TYR A 264 9.65 -0.69 20.34
CA TYR A 264 10.98 -0.15 20.05
C TYR A 264 11.12 1.32 20.43
N LYS A 265 10.03 1.99 20.85
CA LYS A 265 10.06 3.42 21.21
C LYS A 265 11.14 3.74 22.23
N GLU A 266 11.10 3.09 23.39
CA GLU A 266 12.10 3.34 24.45
C GLU A 266 13.51 2.98 23.99
N ALA A 267 13.69 1.88 23.24
CA ALA A 267 15.00 1.48 22.74
C ALA A 267 15.62 2.48 21.76
N PHE A 268 14.79 3.13 20.92
CA PHE A 268 15.25 4.22 20.04
C PHE A 268 15.55 5.49 20.83
N GLU A 269 14.77 5.79 21.87
CA GLU A 269 15.00 6.91 22.77
C GLU A 269 16.30 6.74 23.57
N ASP A 270 16.57 5.54 24.11
CA ASP A 270 17.81 5.19 24.82
C ASP A 270 19.04 5.27 23.88
N ALA A 271 18.85 5.00 22.59
CA ALA A 271 19.85 5.23 21.56
C ALA A 271 20.01 6.71 21.15
N ARG A 272 19.29 7.62 21.82
CA ARG A 272 19.20 9.07 21.56
C ARG A 272 18.77 9.41 20.13
N LEU A 273 17.95 8.57 19.50
CA LEU A 273 17.46 8.82 18.14
C LEU A 273 16.16 9.62 18.17
N LYS A 274 16.04 10.61 17.30
CA LYS A 274 14.79 11.36 17.18
C LYS A 274 13.62 10.44 16.76
N PRO A 275 12.38 10.71 17.20
CA PRO A 275 11.24 9.80 17.00
C PRO A 275 10.92 9.54 15.52
N GLU A 276 11.25 10.48 14.62
CA GLU A 276 11.08 10.26 13.18
C GLU A 276 11.96 9.13 12.62
N CYS A 277 13.04 8.74 13.32
CA CYS A 277 13.87 7.60 12.94
C CYS A 277 13.11 6.30 13.10
N LEU A 278 12.39 6.11 14.22
CA LEU A 278 11.55 4.95 14.44
C LEU A 278 10.35 4.97 13.51
N SER A 279 9.62 6.09 13.41
CA SER A 279 8.43 6.16 12.53
C SER A 279 8.76 5.83 11.09
N ARG A 280 9.91 6.30 10.58
CA ARG A 280 10.41 5.93 9.25
C ARG A 280 10.61 4.42 9.14
N VAL A 281 11.24 3.78 10.12
CA VAL A 281 11.48 2.33 10.11
C VAL A 281 10.16 1.54 10.10
N LEU A 282 9.17 1.96 10.89
CA LEU A 282 7.84 1.35 10.89
C LEU A 282 7.19 1.42 9.51
N GLU A 283 7.23 2.58 8.86
CA GLU A 283 6.63 2.77 7.53
C GLU A 283 7.45 2.12 6.41
N ASP A 284 8.77 1.99 6.57
CA ASP A 284 9.67 1.36 5.61
C ASP A 284 9.63 -0.16 5.65
N ALA A 285 9.01 -0.75 6.67
CA ALA A 285 8.89 -2.19 6.81
C ALA A 285 7.42 -2.62 6.93
N GLY A 286 6.67 -2.11 7.91
CA GLY A 286 5.27 -2.47 8.16
C GLY A 286 4.37 -2.22 6.96
N THR A 287 4.35 -1.00 6.43
CA THR A 287 3.48 -0.64 5.28
C THR A 287 3.91 -1.34 3.99
N VAL A 288 5.17 -1.15 3.59
CA VAL A 288 5.62 -1.56 2.25
C VAL A 288 5.81 -3.06 2.10
N THR A 289 6.01 -3.83 3.18
CA THR A 289 6.14 -5.29 3.06
C THR A 289 4.82 -6.03 3.13
N SER A 290 3.75 -5.39 3.61
CA SER A 290 2.42 -6.00 3.65
C SER A 290 1.96 -6.57 2.28
N PRO A 291 2.01 -5.85 1.15
CA PRO A 291 1.57 -6.38 -0.15
C PRO A 291 2.47 -7.47 -0.73
N ILE A 292 3.63 -7.77 -0.13
CA ILE A 292 4.53 -8.83 -0.60
C ILE A 292 4.53 -10.06 0.32
N VAL A 293 3.64 -10.09 1.31
CA VAL A 293 3.34 -11.28 2.11
C VAL A 293 2.00 -11.84 1.60
N PRO A 294 1.97 -12.98 0.89
CA PRO A 294 0.82 -13.40 0.06
C PRO A 294 -0.54 -13.50 0.75
N TRP A 295 -0.56 -13.74 2.06
CA TRP A 295 -1.78 -13.92 2.86
C TRP A 295 -2.14 -12.71 3.71
N THR A 296 -1.47 -11.56 3.55
CA THR A 296 -1.95 -10.32 4.17
C THR A 296 -3.18 -9.79 3.45
N THR A 297 -3.95 -8.98 4.15
CA THR A 297 -5.05 -8.22 3.56
C THR A 297 -4.61 -7.40 2.35
N CYS A 298 -3.44 -6.79 2.40
CA CYS A 298 -2.88 -6.02 1.31
C CYS A 298 -2.60 -6.87 0.06
N ALA A 299 -1.92 -8.01 0.20
CA ALA A 299 -1.58 -8.86 -0.93
C ALA A 299 -2.82 -9.52 -1.56
N VAL A 300 -3.79 -9.92 -0.73
CA VAL A 300 -5.08 -10.42 -1.19
C VAL A 300 -5.81 -9.34 -1.99
N THR A 301 -5.90 -8.11 -1.48
CA THR A 301 -6.53 -6.99 -2.22
C THR A 301 -5.82 -6.68 -3.53
N MET A 302 -4.47 -6.64 -3.55
CA MET A 302 -3.71 -6.42 -4.80
C MET A 302 -3.94 -7.54 -5.80
N THR A 303 -4.01 -8.79 -5.35
CA THR A 303 -4.33 -9.95 -6.19
C THR A 303 -5.72 -9.83 -6.80
N SER A 304 -6.73 -9.48 -5.99
CA SER A 304 -8.11 -9.29 -6.45
C SER A 304 -8.23 -8.17 -7.49
N PHE A 305 -7.57 -7.03 -7.26
CA PHE A 305 -7.65 -5.90 -8.18
C PHE A 305 -6.88 -6.15 -9.47
N LEU A 306 -5.63 -6.59 -9.35
CA LEU A 306 -4.73 -6.71 -10.50
C LEU A 306 -4.95 -8.01 -11.27
N GLY A 307 -5.59 -9.01 -10.69
CA GLY A 307 -5.85 -10.31 -11.32
C GLY A 307 -4.58 -11.14 -11.48
N VAL A 308 -3.56 -10.84 -10.68
CA VAL A 308 -2.27 -11.51 -10.69
C VAL A 308 -1.95 -11.94 -9.27
N SER A 309 -1.60 -13.22 -9.10
CA SER A 309 -1.26 -13.75 -7.79
C SER A 309 -0.10 -13.00 -7.16
N ALA A 310 -0.17 -12.77 -5.84
CA ALA A 310 0.95 -12.25 -5.05
C ALA A 310 2.27 -13.00 -5.33
N PHE A 311 2.24 -14.32 -5.40
CA PHE A 311 3.43 -15.12 -5.70
C PHE A 311 4.08 -14.78 -7.04
N GLN A 312 3.30 -14.29 -8.01
CA GLN A 312 3.79 -13.92 -9.34
C GLN A 312 4.34 -12.50 -9.38
N TYR A 313 3.66 -11.52 -8.75
CA TYR A 313 4.10 -10.12 -8.84
C TYR A 313 5.19 -9.75 -7.81
N ILE A 314 5.34 -10.50 -6.71
CA ILE A 314 6.32 -10.23 -5.64
C ILE A 314 7.75 -10.00 -6.18
N PRO A 315 8.29 -10.85 -7.09
CA PRO A 315 9.63 -10.62 -7.66
C PRO A 315 9.79 -9.26 -8.36
N PHE A 316 8.69 -8.65 -8.80
CA PHE A 316 8.66 -7.37 -9.47
C PHE A 316 8.21 -6.23 -8.55
N ALA A 317 7.83 -6.48 -7.29
CA ALA A 317 7.48 -5.43 -6.32
C ALA A 317 8.76 -4.77 -5.75
N VAL A 318 9.62 -4.25 -6.63
CA VAL A 318 11.00 -3.83 -6.33
C VAL A 318 11.07 -2.85 -5.17
N MET A 319 10.23 -1.81 -5.20
CA MET A 319 10.20 -0.80 -4.15
C MET A 319 9.92 -1.42 -2.77
N ASN A 320 9.02 -2.41 -2.71
CA ASN A 320 8.49 -2.99 -1.48
C ASN A 320 9.54 -3.80 -0.71
N TYR A 321 10.43 -4.52 -1.40
CA TYR A 321 11.52 -5.25 -0.74
C TYR A 321 12.84 -4.49 -0.69
N VAL A 322 13.08 -3.52 -1.59
CA VAL A 322 14.29 -2.67 -1.53
C VAL A 322 14.22 -1.66 -0.39
N ASN A 323 13.05 -1.05 -0.13
CA ASN A 323 12.93 -0.01 0.88
C ASN A 323 13.32 -0.46 2.31
N PRO A 324 12.89 -1.64 2.81
CA PRO A 324 13.39 -2.17 4.08
C PRO A 324 14.91 -2.34 4.10
N LEU A 325 15.52 -2.79 3.00
CA LEU A 325 16.98 -2.99 2.91
C LEU A 325 17.74 -1.66 2.95
N VAL A 326 17.24 -0.63 2.28
CA VAL A 326 17.81 0.73 2.38
C VAL A 326 17.68 1.25 3.81
N SER A 327 16.56 0.99 4.48
CA SER A 327 16.36 1.38 5.89
C SER A 327 17.40 0.73 6.81
N ILE A 328 17.66 -0.58 6.63
CA ILE A 328 18.72 -1.33 7.33
C ILE A 328 20.10 -0.74 7.04
N PHE A 329 20.42 -0.51 5.77
CA PHE A 329 21.69 0.08 5.36
C PHE A 329 21.94 1.44 6.02
N TYR A 330 20.91 2.28 6.13
CA TYR A 330 20.98 3.57 6.83
C TYR A 330 21.15 3.43 8.34
N GLY A 331 20.58 2.39 8.94
CA GLY A 331 20.84 2.06 10.35
C GLY A 331 22.34 1.84 10.62
N PHE A 332 23.04 1.12 9.74
CA PHE A 332 24.47 0.83 9.90
C PHE A 332 25.38 2.00 9.52
N THR A 333 25.04 2.75 8.47
CA THR A 333 25.85 3.88 7.99
C THR A 333 25.61 5.18 8.75
N GLY A 334 24.49 5.28 9.48
CA GLY A 334 24.07 6.49 10.17
C GLY A 334 23.43 7.55 9.26
N ILE A 335 23.28 7.27 7.96
CA ILE A 335 22.61 8.18 7.03
C ILE A 335 21.18 8.39 7.50
N SER A 336 20.80 9.66 7.67
CA SER A 336 19.47 10.03 8.16
C SER A 336 19.11 9.50 9.57
N MET A 337 20.06 8.97 10.35
CA MET A 337 19.85 8.61 11.75
C MET A 337 20.10 9.84 12.65
N THR A 338 19.11 10.74 12.74
CA THR A 338 19.23 11.98 13.51
C THR A 338 19.19 11.70 15.01
N LYS A 339 20.15 12.29 15.72
CA LYS A 339 20.20 12.22 17.19
C LYS A 339 19.46 13.38 17.82
N MET A 340 18.91 13.13 19.00
CA MET A 340 18.38 14.17 19.89
C MET A 340 19.53 15.05 20.40
N SER A 341 19.25 16.34 20.62
CA SER A 341 20.11 17.18 21.46
C SER A 341 20.04 16.73 22.92
N ASP A 342 20.97 17.18 23.77
CA ASP A 342 20.92 16.87 25.20
C ASP A 342 19.64 17.42 25.84
N GLU A 343 19.18 18.61 25.45
CA GLU A 343 17.90 19.19 25.91
C GLU A 343 16.68 18.35 25.48
N GLU A 344 16.66 17.90 24.22
CA GLU A 344 15.59 17.02 23.70
C GLU A 344 15.56 15.69 24.45
N TYR A 345 16.74 15.13 24.76
CA TYR A 345 16.87 13.87 25.49
C TYR A 345 16.45 14.01 26.97
N GLU A 346 16.83 15.09 27.64
CA GLU A 346 16.36 15.38 29.01
C GLU A 346 14.83 15.55 29.07
N ALA A 347 14.25 16.23 28.09
CA ALA A 347 12.80 16.34 27.98
C ALA A 347 12.13 14.98 27.77
N CYS A 348 12.75 14.11 26.98
CA CYS A 348 12.30 12.73 26.78
C CYS A 348 12.29 11.92 28.07
N LEU A 349 13.35 12.01 28.88
CA LEU A 349 13.44 11.33 30.18
C LEU A 349 12.36 11.82 31.15
N LYS A 350 12.16 13.15 31.26
CA LYS A 350 11.09 13.73 32.09
C LYS A 350 9.70 13.25 31.66
N ARG A 351 9.46 13.13 30.36
CA ARG A 351 8.20 12.59 29.83
C ARG A 351 7.99 11.14 30.26
N ARG A 352 9.02 10.29 30.16
CA ARG A 352 8.96 8.87 30.59
C ARG A 352 8.70 8.74 32.09
N GLU A 353 9.34 9.56 32.91
CA GLU A 353 9.10 9.59 34.36
C GLU A 353 7.63 9.94 34.66
N ALA A 354 7.09 10.99 34.02
CA ALA A 354 5.70 11.38 34.19
C ALA A 354 4.69 10.31 33.69
N GLU A 355 5.00 9.62 32.59
CA GLU A 355 4.18 8.49 32.10
C GLU A 355 4.20 7.32 33.09
N LYS A 356 5.37 7.00 33.65
CA LYS A 356 5.53 5.94 34.66
C LYS A 356 4.80 6.27 35.96
N GLU A 357 4.86 7.52 36.42
CA GLU A 357 4.11 7.97 37.61
C GLU A 357 2.60 7.86 37.42
N LYS A 358 2.09 8.22 36.23
CA LYS A 358 0.67 8.06 35.90
C LYS A 358 0.23 6.59 35.89
N LEU A 359 1.07 5.69 35.41
CA LEU A 359 0.78 4.25 35.39
C LEU A 359 0.82 3.61 36.78
N LEU A 360 1.65 4.14 37.69
CA LEU A 360 1.76 3.66 39.08
C LEU A 360 0.74 4.28 40.03
N GLY A 361 0.14 5.42 39.66
CA GLY A 361 -0.88 6.13 40.44
C GLY A 361 -2.33 5.79 40.05
N ALA A 362 -2.55 4.90 39.08
CA ALA A 362 -3.86 4.42 38.61
C ALA A 362 -4.11 2.98 39.04
#